data_AF-A0A1M7LDS6-F1
#
_entry.id   AF-A0A1M7LDS6-F1
#
_cell.length_a   1.000
_cell.length_b   1.000
_cell.length_c   1.000
_cell.angle_alpha   90.00
_cell.angle_beta   90.00
_cell.angle_gamma   90.00
#
_symmetry.space_group_name_H-M   'P 1'
#
loop_
_entity.id
_entity.type
_entity.pdbx_description
1 polymer ?
#
loop_
_entity_poly.entity_id
_entity_poly.type
_entity_poly.pdbx_seq_one_letter_code
_entity_poly.pdbx_strand_id
1 'polypeptide(L)'
;MKKFLSTLLSAAMTVSAIACVPCSAAEKITAASDKSGMVIFGDSIATGYTMKGNVAHNYGEICGDYLGCKVSNYAVVGDTTDDMLGRIDKLSAEQKKNISDAEYVVISIGGNDIMQYIAKALVDFALSKTDNNFFNEGYTAADIPKNPTMSTLTKVLNINSILSYANSGIRAQIELSTLFGNIGSNLSFKNKTYEGYIETHIIPNIETAADKIKAVNPDAKIMVQTIYQPIQFEPTYIEKTYGKKSNNATFISLLRSQMETVMGSYSDQINAVDGIDVVDVKTEFTAYEGDLSTDTPGNANYFVDVQTGGLSTMDVHPNQKGHLAIAAAILNKIGKLHVDDGLLTEVYNGISDKDKYPAIAYATYKKVAGEKPTPTTTTTSKTTTTTTTTSTTTKKPTTTTTTSKTTTTTSKPTTTTTTSKTTTTTSKPTTTTTSKTTTTTKKTTTSTTTTKPVTTTTTTQPANIKLGDINNDGFVDSVDASGILAEYARLSSNNAKGKFSETQQKAADVDKNGLIDSVDASRVLAYYAYISNTTDAKSIEEFIKTRKK
;
A
#
# COMPACT_ATOMS: atom_id res chain seq x y z
N MET A 1 1.95 28.96 7.32
CA MET A 1 2.52 28.20 8.47
C MET A 1 1.56 27.20 9.13
N LYS A 2 0.22 27.24 8.91
CA LYS A 2 -0.76 26.32 9.54
C LYS A 2 -1.18 25.08 8.72
N LYS A 3 -0.69 24.89 7.48
CA LYS A 3 -1.22 23.87 6.53
C LYS A 3 -0.27 22.72 6.19
N PHE A 4 0.98 22.74 6.68
CA PHE A 4 2.06 21.91 6.10
C PHE A 4 2.47 20.69 6.93
N LEU A 5 1.96 20.56 8.16
CA LEU A 5 2.42 19.53 9.10
C LEU A 5 1.44 18.36 9.24
N SER A 6 0.19 18.51 8.84
CA SER A 6 -0.90 17.50 8.93
C SER A 6 -0.64 16.28 8.08
N THR A 7 0.26 16.44 7.12
CA THR A 7 0.15 15.73 5.88
C THR A 7 1.15 14.58 5.79
N LEU A 8 2.20 14.51 6.63
CA LEU A 8 3.19 13.41 6.56
C LEU A 8 2.62 12.07 7.04
N LEU A 9 1.74 12.13 8.04
CA LEU A 9 0.93 10.99 8.44
C LEU A 9 -0.26 10.84 7.48
N SER A 10 -0.86 11.93 6.96
CA SER A 10 -1.96 11.82 5.98
C SER A 10 -1.55 11.13 4.68
N ALA A 11 -0.29 11.24 4.29
CA ALA A 11 0.31 10.67 3.10
C ALA A 11 0.49 9.15 3.15
N ALA A 12 0.50 8.59 4.36
CA ALA A 12 0.34 7.17 4.60
C ALA A 12 -1.14 6.79 4.89
N MET A 13 -2.08 7.75 4.82
CA MET A 13 -3.42 7.61 5.39
C MET A 13 -4.63 7.99 4.53
N THR A 14 -4.48 8.13 3.22
CA THR A 14 -5.60 8.36 2.31
C THR A 14 -6.09 7.04 1.69
N VAL A 15 -6.89 6.29 2.46
CA VAL A 15 -7.75 5.22 1.91
C VAL A 15 -9.20 5.68 2.01
N SER A 16 -9.97 5.58 0.94
CA SER A 16 -11.43 5.60 1.03
C SER A 16 -12.00 4.48 0.18
N ALA A 17 -13.10 3.94 0.71
CA ALA A 17 -13.89 2.86 0.18
C ALA A 17 -14.15 2.97 -1.33
N ILE A 18 -13.80 1.92 -2.06
CA ILE A 18 -14.30 1.65 -3.40
C ILE A 18 -15.07 0.34 -3.31
N ALA A 19 -16.32 0.37 -3.78
CA ALA A 19 -17.10 -0.82 -4.02
C ALA A 19 -16.35 -1.69 -5.04
N CYS A 20 -16.20 -2.98 -4.73
CA CYS A 20 -15.69 -3.98 -5.65
C CYS A 20 -16.46 -3.90 -6.97
N VAL A 21 -15.84 -3.35 -8.01
CA VAL A 21 -16.32 -3.51 -9.38
C VAL A 21 -15.75 -4.85 -9.85
N PRO A 22 -16.57 -5.83 -10.24
CA PRO A 22 -16.06 -7.03 -10.86
C PRO A 22 -15.30 -6.63 -12.12
N CYS A 23 -13.97 -6.78 -12.08
CA CYS A 23 -13.13 -6.62 -13.25
C CYS A 23 -13.52 -7.73 -14.23
N SER A 24 -14.26 -7.36 -15.27
CA SER A 24 -14.47 -8.23 -16.42
C SER A 24 -13.18 -8.17 -17.22
N ALA A 25 -12.30 -9.15 -17.01
CA ALA A 25 -11.14 -9.35 -17.85
C ALA A 25 -11.61 -9.51 -19.30
N ALA A 26 -11.21 -8.59 -20.18
CA ALA A 26 -11.42 -8.75 -21.60
C ALA A 26 -10.50 -9.87 -22.10
N GLU A 27 -11.08 -11.06 -22.35
CA GLU A 27 -10.39 -12.19 -22.97
C GLU A 27 -9.93 -11.82 -24.38
N LYS A 28 -8.63 -11.65 -24.58
CA LYS A 28 -8.00 -12.00 -25.85
C LYS A 28 -7.63 -13.47 -25.77
N ILE A 29 -8.44 -14.32 -26.40
CA ILE A 29 -8.17 -15.75 -26.54
C ILE A 29 -7.00 -15.91 -27.50
N THR A 30 -5.82 -16.15 -26.96
CA THR A 30 -4.75 -16.90 -27.63
C THR A 30 -4.66 -18.26 -26.96
N ALA A 31 -4.64 -19.31 -27.78
CA ALA A 31 -4.77 -20.71 -27.37
C ALA A 31 -3.87 -21.04 -26.17
N ALA A 32 -4.50 -21.43 -25.05
CA ALA A 32 -3.83 -21.81 -23.82
C ALA A 32 -2.94 -23.03 -24.05
N SER A 33 -1.64 -22.88 -23.76
CA SER A 33 -0.77 -24.03 -23.52
C SER A 33 -1.22 -24.76 -22.26
N ASP A 34 -1.06 -26.08 -22.27
CA ASP A 34 -1.43 -26.99 -21.19
C ASP A 34 -1.03 -26.47 -19.79
N LYS A 35 -2.05 -26.23 -18.96
CA LYS A 35 -2.00 -25.98 -17.50
C LYS A 35 -0.88 -25.07 -16.98
N SER A 36 -1.13 -23.76 -16.92
CA SER A 36 -0.45 -22.90 -15.94
C SER A 36 -1.25 -21.62 -15.80
N GLY A 37 -1.86 -21.37 -14.63
CA GLY A 37 -2.46 -20.09 -14.28
C GLY A 37 -1.67 -19.37 -13.17
N MET A 38 -1.93 -18.09 -12.98
CA MET A 38 -1.47 -17.32 -11.83
C MET A 38 -2.68 -16.87 -11.00
N VAL A 39 -2.63 -17.09 -9.69
CA VAL A 39 -3.59 -16.50 -8.74
C VAL A 39 -2.88 -15.43 -7.92
N ILE A 40 -3.57 -14.33 -7.64
CA ILE A 40 -3.04 -13.25 -6.81
C ILE A 40 -3.97 -13.02 -5.63
N PHE A 41 -3.41 -13.03 -4.42
CA PHE A 41 -4.04 -12.51 -3.21
C PHE A 41 -3.28 -11.28 -2.76
N GLY A 42 -3.98 -10.32 -2.17
CA GLY A 42 -3.32 -9.15 -1.62
C GLY A 42 -4.24 -7.97 -1.38
N ASP A 43 -3.63 -6.80 -1.33
CA ASP A 43 -4.31 -5.54 -1.04
C ASP A 43 -4.37 -4.59 -2.27
N SER A 44 -4.38 -3.28 -2.01
CA SER A 44 -4.41 -2.25 -3.05
C SER A 44 -3.25 -2.35 -4.04
N ILE A 45 -2.05 -2.76 -3.58
CA ILE A 45 -0.89 -2.91 -4.45
C ILE A 45 -1.15 -3.99 -5.49
N ALA A 46 -1.74 -5.11 -5.07
CA ALA A 46 -2.09 -6.20 -5.96
C ALA A 46 -3.21 -5.84 -6.96
N THR A 47 -4.14 -4.96 -6.57
CA THR A 47 -5.19 -4.48 -7.49
C THR A 47 -4.70 -3.49 -8.56
N GLY A 48 -3.57 -2.82 -8.32
CA GLY A 48 -3.12 -1.69 -9.16
C GLY A 48 -3.75 -0.35 -8.79
N TYR A 49 -4.30 -0.23 -7.58
CA TYR A 49 -4.93 1.00 -7.10
C TYR A 49 -3.89 2.09 -6.79
N THR A 50 -4.25 3.32 -7.14
CA THR A 50 -3.57 4.57 -6.76
C THR A 50 -4.62 5.61 -6.33
N MET A 51 -4.21 6.69 -5.69
CA MET A 51 -5.10 7.80 -5.35
C MET A 51 -5.68 8.53 -6.56
N LYS A 52 -5.09 8.37 -7.75
CA LYS A 52 -5.55 9.01 -9.00
C LYS A 52 -6.41 8.08 -9.86
N GLY A 53 -6.72 6.87 -9.37
CA GLY A 53 -7.37 5.81 -10.14
C GLY A 53 -6.50 4.55 -10.15
N ASN A 54 -6.64 3.70 -11.16
CA ASN A 54 -5.78 2.52 -11.28
C ASN A 54 -4.63 2.79 -12.25
N VAL A 55 -3.51 2.07 -12.07
CA VAL A 55 -2.48 1.98 -13.11
C VAL A 55 -3.07 1.34 -14.38
N ALA A 56 -2.45 1.61 -15.52
CA ALA A 56 -2.91 1.04 -16.79
C ALA A 56 -2.77 -0.49 -16.80
N HIS A 57 -1.67 -0.98 -16.23
CA HIS A 57 -1.40 -2.41 -16.08
C HIS A 57 -0.85 -2.71 -14.69
N ASN A 58 -1.57 -3.52 -13.92
CA ASN A 58 -1.05 -4.02 -12.64
C ASN A 58 0.03 -5.09 -12.90
N TYR A 59 0.79 -5.45 -11.85
CA TYR A 59 1.93 -6.35 -12.03
C TYR A 59 1.48 -7.76 -12.43
N GLY A 60 0.26 -8.15 -12.04
CA GLY A 60 -0.32 -9.44 -12.40
C GLY A 60 -0.57 -9.55 -13.89
N GLU A 61 -1.17 -8.52 -14.49
CA GLU A 61 -1.41 -8.44 -15.93
C GLU A 61 -0.11 -8.52 -16.73
N ILE A 62 0.93 -7.80 -16.28
CA ILE A 62 2.27 -7.85 -16.90
C ILE A 62 2.87 -9.26 -16.80
N CYS A 63 2.78 -9.91 -15.63
CA CYS A 63 3.25 -11.29 -15.47
C CYS A 63 2.45 -12.29 -16.31
N GLY A 64 1.13 -12.11 -16.42
CA GLY A 64 0.24 -12.98 -17.19
C GLY A 64 0.53 -12.94 -18.68
N ASP A 65 0.71 -11.73 -19.22
CA ASP A 65 1.10 -11.52 -20.62
C ASP A 65 2.46 -12.18 -20.91
N TYR A 66 3.47 -11.89 -20.07
CA TYR A 66 4.80 -12.47 -20.21
C TYR A 66 4.78 -14.01 -20.14
N LEU A 67 4.03 -14.60 -19.21
CA LEU A 67 3.98 -16.05 -19.05
C LEU A 67 3.00 -16.74 -20.02
N GLY A 68 2.22 -15.98 -20.80
CA GLY A 68 1.14 -16.51 -21.63
C GLY A 68 0.05 -17.23 -20.82
N CYS A 69 -0.24 -16.76 -19.59
CA CYS A 69 -1.10 -17.46 -18.64
C CYS A 69 -2.30 -16.64 -18.17
N LYS A 70 -3.38 -17.33 -17.76
CA LYS A 70 -4.53 -16.70 -17.13
C LYS A 70 -4.15 -16.20 -15.73
N VAL A 71 -4.47 -14.94 -15.44
CA VAL A 71 -4.33 -14.34 -14.11
C VAL A 71 -5.69 -14.20 -13.46
N SER A 72 -5.84 -14.73 -12.25
CA SER A 72 -7.03 -14.53 -11.40
C SER A 72 -6.63 -13.72 -10.17
N ASN A 73 -6.98 -12.44 -10.16
CA ASN A 73 -6.63 -11.52 -9.07
C ASN A 73 -7.80 -11.37 -8.08
N TYR A 74 -7.58 -11.79 -6.84
CA TYR A 74 -8.55 -11.73 -5.74
C TYR A 74 -8.18 -10.71 -4.67
N ALA A 75 -7.22 -9.84 -4.96
CA ALA A 75 -6.82 -8.79 -4.04
C ALA A 75 -7.94 -7.78 -3.81
N VAL A 76 -7.97 -7.21 -2.60
CA VAL A 76 -8.94 -6.17 -2.24
C VAL A 76 -8.26 -5.04 -1.49
N VAL A 77 -8.51 -3.82 -1.96
CA VAL A 77 -8.00 -2.58 -1.37
C VAL A 77 -8.27 -2.54 0.13
N GLY A 78 -7.20 -2.39 0.92
CA GLY A 78 -7.25 -2.23 2.36
C GLY A 78 -7.25 -3.52 3.17
N ASP A 79 -7.21 -4.69 2.53
CA ASP A 79 -7.14 -5.97 3.22
C ASP A 79 -5.90 -6.09 4.12
N THR A 80 -6.11 -6.59 5.32
CA THR A 80 -5.07 -7.11 6.22
C THR A 80 -4.84 -8.60 5.99
N THR A 81 -3.85 -9.19 6.64
CA THR A 81 -3.65 -10.65 6.62
C THR A 81 -4.86 -11.42 7.17
N ASP A 82 -5.57 -10.87 8.16
CA ASP A 82 -6.82 -11.46 8.69
C ASP A 82 -7.94 -11.45 7.63
N ASP A 83 -8.08 -10.35 6.89
CA ASP A 83 -9.08 -10.22 5.83
C ASP A 83 -8.81 -11.22 4.70
N MET A 84 -7.54 -11.35 4.29
CA MET A 84 -7.10 -12.34 3.31
C MET A 84 -7.46 -13.77 3.74
N LEU A 85 -7.19 -14.15 5.00
CA LEU A 85 -7.59 -15.46 5.53
C LEU A 85 -9.11 -15.64 5.48
N GLY A 86 -9.86 -14.61 5.89
CA GLY A 86 -11.32 -14.62 5.80
C GLY A 86 -11.85 -14.79 4.38
N ARG A 87 -11.12 -14.30 3.37
CA ARG A 87 -11.44 -14.53 1.95
C ARG A 87 -11.08 -15.93 1.49
N ILE A 88 -9.92 -16.46 1.87
CA ILE A 88 -9.49 -17.82 1.56
C ILE A 88 -10.51 -18.83 2.10
N ASP A 89 -11.03 -18.61 3.31
CA ASP A 89 -12.07 -19.46 3.92
C ASP A 89 -13.41 -19.45 3.16
N LYS A 90 -13.68 -18.37 2.41
CA LYS A 90 -14.94 -18.15 1.71
C LYS A 90 -14.81 -18.31 0.19
N LEU A 91 -13.71 -18.90 -0.30
CA LEU A 91 -13.52 -19.12 -1.73
C LEU A 91 -14.65 -19.96 -2.32
N SER A 92 -15.23 -19.45 -3.40
CA SER A 92 -16.19 -20.19 -4.23
C SER A 92 -15.54 -21.40 -4.91
N ALA A 93 -16.36 -22.30 -5.43
CA ALA A 93 -15.89 -23.47 -6.18
C ALA A 93 -15.03 -23.07 -7.40
N GLU A 94 -15.42 -22.00 -8.10
CA GLU A 94 -14.66 -21.46 -9.23
C GLU A 94 -13.29 -20.91 -8.79
N GLN A 95 -13.25 -20.16 -7.69
CA GLN A 95 -11.98 -19.62 -7.20
C GLN A 95 -11.04 -20.72 -6.72
N LYS A 96 -11.57 -21.75 -6.03
CA LYS A 96 -10.79 -22.95 -5.67
C LYS A 96 -10.28 -23.69 -6.91
N LYS A 97 -11.09 -23.76 -7.98
CA LYS A 97 -10.65 -24.33 -9.26
C LYS A 97 -9.51 -23.52 -9.87
N ASN A 98 -9.59 -22.18 -9.88
CA ASN A 98 -8.50 -21.34 -10.38
C ASN A 98 -7.20 -21.54 -9.57
N ILE A 99 -7.28 -21.78 -8.25
CA ILE A 99 -6.11 -22.14 -7.42
C ILE A 99 -5.58 -23.53 -7.78
N SER A 100 -6.48 -24.52 -7.94
CA SER A 100 -6.12 -25.88 -8.35
C SER A 100 -5.43 -25.95 -9.71
N ASP A 101 -5.75 -25.03 -10.61
CA ASP A 101 -5.18 -24.95 -11.96
C ASP A 101 -3.93 -24.03 -12.03
N ALA A 102 -3.64 -23.28 -10.97
CA ALA A 102 -2.55 -22.33 -10.94
C ALA A 102 -1.19 -23.02 -10.73
N GLU A 103 -0.18 -22.59 -11.48
CA GLU A 103 1.21 -22.94 -11.18
C GLU A 103 1.79 -21.99 -10.12
N TYR A 104 1.36 -20.73 -10.15
CA TYR A 104 1.87 -19.67 -9.27
C TYR A 104 0.75 -19.04 -8.46
N VAL A 105 0.99 -18.85 -7.17
CA VAL A 105 0.13 -18.04 -6.30
C VAL A 105 0.98 -16.92 -5.72
N VAL A 106 0.67 -15.67 -6.05
CA VAL A 106 1.41 -14.50 -5.56
C VAL A 106 0.61 -13.83 -4.43
N ILE A 107 1.28 -13.53 -3.33
CA ILE A 107 0.70 -12.85 -2.16
C ILE A 107 1.42 -11.51 -1.95
N SER A 108 0.66 -10.43 -1.86
CA SER A 108 1.15 -9.08 -1.51
C SER A 108 0.26 -8.48 -0.41
N ILE A 109 0.68 -8.60 0.85
CA ILE A 109 -0.16 -8.33 2.02
C ILE A 109 0.71 -7.88 3.21
N GLY A 110 0.10 -7.45 4.32
CA GLY A 110 0.78 -7.10 5.57
C GLY A 110 0.99 -5.61 5.76
N GLY A 111 0.95 -4.82 4.69
CA GLY A 111 1.06 -3.36 4.76
C GLY A 111 -0.07 -2.75 5.60
N ASN A 112 -1.31 -3.18 5.37
CA ASN A 112 -2.46 -2.66 6.13
C ASN A 112 -2.45 -3.09 7.60
N ASP A 113 -1.92 -4.27 7.94
CA ASP A 113 -1.72 -4.72 9.32
C ASP A 113 -0.77 -3.76 10.06
N ILE A 114 0.37 -3.44 9.45
CA ILE A 114 1.36 -2.49 9.98
C ILE A 114 0.71 -1.11 10.14
N MET A 115 0.01 -0.63 9.11
CA MET A 115 -0.62 0.68 9.13
C MET A 115 -1.74 0.76 10.17
N GLN A 116 -2.53 -0.29 10.36
CA GLN A 116 -3.56 -0.39 11.39
C GLN A 116 -2.96 -0.41 12.81
N TYR A 117 -1.82 -1.10 13.01
CA TYR A 117 -1.11 -1.07 14.27
C TYR A 117 -0.62 0.34 14.62
N ILE A 118 0.00 1.02 13.66
CA ILE A 118 0.40 2.43 13.78
C ILE A 118 -0.82 3.29 14.08
N ALA A 119 -1.95 3.02 13.41
CA ALA A 119 -3.20 3.74 13.60
C ALA A 119 -3.65 3.74 15.06
N LYS A 120 -3.72 2.53 15.60
CA LYS A 120 -4.17 2.27 16.95
C LYS A 120 -3.25 2.94 17.96
N ALA A 121 -1.93 2.85 17.78
CA ALA A 121 -0.98 3.47 18.69
C ALA A 121 -1.08 5.00 18.71
N LEU A 122 -1.33 5.64 17.56
CA LEU A 122 -1.54 7.09 17.47
C LEU A 122 -2.86 7.51 18.12
N VAL A 123 -3.91 6.72 17.94
CA VAL A 123 -5.18 6.91 18.66
C VAL A 123 -4.97 6.81 20.17
N ASP A 124 -4.32 5.75 20.65
CA ASP A 124 -4.09 5.52 22.07
C ASP A 124 -3.25 6.67 22.68
N PHE A 125 -2.25 7.15 21.94
CA PHE A 125 -1.51 8.34 22.32
C PHE A 125 -2.41 9.57 22.41
N ALA A 126 -3.26 9.82 21.40
CA ALA A 126 -4.16 10.95 21.38
C ALA A 126 -5.15 10.93 22.56
N LEU A 127 -5.68 9.76 22.89
CA LEU A 127 -6.56 9.52 24.03
C LEU A 127 -5.86 9.77 25.37
N SER A 128 -4.56 9.49 25.47
CA SER A 128 -3.78 9.74 26.68
C SER A 128 -3.49 11.22 26.93
N LYS A 129 -3.77 12.10 25.96
CA LYS A 129 -3.45 13.54 25.95
C LYS A 129 -4.69 14.40 25.76
N THR A 130 -5.66 14.26 26.66
CA THR A 130 -6.98 14.92 26.58
C THR A 130 -6.92 16.44 26.49
N ASP A 131 -5.87 17.06 27.04
CA ASP A 131 -5.71 18.52 27.08
C ASP A 131 -5.18 19.12 25.77
N ASN A 132 -4.76 18.27 24.81
CA ASN A 132 -4.04 18.70 23.61
C ASN A 132 -4.91 18.83 22.34
N ASN A 133 -6.22 18.61 22.44
CA ASN A 133 -7.18 18.72 21.32
C ASN A 133 -6.71 17.99 20.05
N PHE A 134 -6.32 16.71 20.20
CA PHE A 134 -5.82 15.87 19.11
C PHE A 134 -6.90 15.21 18.26
N PHE A 135 -8.18 15.46 18.57
CA PHE A 135 -9.32 15.00 17.79
C PHE A 135 -9.82 16.11 16.88
N ASN A 136 -10.32 15.76 15.70
CA ASN A 136 -11.05 16.71 14.86
C ASN A 136 -12.37 17.09 15.54
N GLU A 137 -12.88 18.30 15.26
CA GLU A 137 -14.14 18.76 15.84
C GLU A 137 -15.28 17.78 15.55
N GLY A 138 -16.09 17.49 16.57
CA GLY A 138 -17.20 16.54 16.48
C GLY A 138 -16.83 15.07 16.67
N TYR A 139 -15.54 14.74 16.86
CA TYR A 139 -15.09 13.39 17.16
C TYR A 139 -14.65 13.22 18.61
N THR A 140 -14.98 12.07 19.19
CA THR A 140 -14.61 11.66 20.53
C THR A 140 -13.97 10.28 20.54
N ALA A 141 -13.47 9.87 21.70
CA ALA A 141 -12.98 8.50 21.93
C ALA A 141 -14.01 7.41 21.57
N ALA A 142 -15.30 7.72 21.69
CA ALA A 142 -16.38 6.77 21.39
C ALA A 142 -16.59 6.54 19.89
N ASP A 143 -16.09 7.44 19.03
CA ASP A 143 -16.24 7.39 17.58
C ASP A 143 -15.12 6.58 16.91
N ILE A 144 -14.17 6.07 17.70
CA ILE A 144 -13.05 5.29 17.21
C ILE A 144 -13.50 3.82 17.07
N PRO A 145 -13.53 3.26 15.85
CA PRO A 145 -13.76 1.84 15.68
C PRO A 145 -12.65 1.04 16.36
N LYS A 146 -13.00 -0.15 16.85
CA LYS A 146 -12.05 -1.07 17.53
C LYS A 146 -10.76 -1.30 16.74
N ASN A 147 -10.89 -1.37 15.42
CA ASN A 147 -9.82 -1.55 14.45
C ASN A 147 -9.79 -0.33 13.52
N PRO A 148 -9.14 0.78 13.92
CA PRO A 148 -9.11 1.99 13.10
C PRO A 148 -8.26 1.76 11.86
N THR A 149 -8.86 1.92 10.68
CA THR A 149 -8.12 2.00 9.44
C THR A 149 -7.41 3.34 9.34
N MET A 150 -6.54 3.48 8.34
CA MET A 150 -5.92 4.77 8.07
C MET A 150 -6.89 5.86 7.60
N SER A 151 -7.95 5.46 6.89
CA SER A 151 -9.07 6.34 6.58
C SER A 151 -9.74 6.91 7.83
N THR A 152 -9.94 6.05 8.83
CA THR A 152 -10.52 6.45 10.11
C THR A 152 -9.61 7.47 10.80
N LEU A 153 -8.29 7.26 10.76
CA LEU A 153 -7.36 8.15 11.42
C LEU A 153 -7.40 9.58 10.88
N THR A 154 -7.48 9.76 9.56
CA THR A 154 -7.55 11.10 8.96
C THR A 154 -8.86 11.83 9.25
N LYS A 155 -9.95 11.09 9.50
CA LYS A 155 -11.24 11.65 9.90
C LYS A 155 -11.28 12.02 11.38
N VAL A 156 -10.75 11.15 12.23
CA VAL A 156 -10.92 11.25 13.69
C VAL A 156 -9.82 12.08 14.36
N LEU A 157 -8.56 11.91 13.93
CA LEU A 157 -7.45 12.63 14.55
C LEU A 157 -7.08 13.89 13.79
N ASN A 158 -6.82 14.94 14.57
CA ASN A 158 -6.10 16.11 14.12
C ASN A 158 -4.59 15.80 14.13
N ILE A 159 -4.14 15.09 13.10
CA ILE A 159 -2.73 14.72 12.88
C ILE A 159 -1.83 15.97 12.90
N ASN A 160 -2.35 17.09 12.39
CA ASN A 160 -1.72 18.41 12.44
C ASN A 160 -1.34 18.82 13.88
N SER A 161 -2.28 18.67 14.81
CA SER A 161 -2.08 18.98 16.23
C SER A 161 -1.09 18.03 16.88
N ILE A 162 -1.18 16.72 16.58
CA ILE A 162 -0.24 15.71 17.09
C ILE A 162 1.20 16.01 16.63
N LEU A 163 1.39 16.40 15.38
CA LEU A 163 2.72 16.73 14.88
C LEU A 163 3.19 18.12 15.35
N SER A 164 2.27 19.06 15.53
CA SER A 164 2.57 20.37 16.13
C SER A 164 2.92 20.28 17.61
N TYR A 165 2.46 19.22 18.30
CA TYR A 165 2.83 18.94 19.69
C TYR A 165 4.34 18.82 19.86
N ALA A 166 5.06 18.25 18.89
CA ALA A 166 6.53 18.20 18.91
C ALA A 166 7.17 19.60 19.06
N ASN A 167 6.48 20.67 18.63
CA ASN A 167 6.97 22.03 18.72
C ASN A 167 6.61 22.72 20.05
N SER A 168 5.81 22.09 20.93
CA SER A 168 5.40 22.70 22.20
C SER A 168 6.47 22.60 23.30
N GLY A 169 7.55 21.84 23.07
CA GLY A 169 8.71 21.78 23.95
C GLY A 169 9.42 20.42 23.94
N ILE A 170 10.59 20.35 24.57
CA ILE A 170 11.45 19.16 24.53
C ILE A 170 10.80 17.90 25.10
N ARG A 171 9.90 18.04 26.09
CA ARG A 171 9.14 16.90 26.64
C ARG A 171 8.24 16.25 25.58
N ALA A 172 7.52 17.06 24.80
CA ALA A 172 6.65 16.59 23.74
C ALA A 172 7.42 15.90 22.61
N GLN A 173 8.62 16.40 22.28
CA GLN A 173 9.53 15.76 21.32
C GLN A 173 9.96 14.37 21.78
N ILE A 174 10.36 14.25 23.05
CA ILE A 174 10.76 12.97 23.65
C ILE A 174 9.57 12.00 23.65
N GLU A 175 8.37 12.45 24.01
CA GLU A 175 7.18 11.60 24.00
C GLU A 175 6.86 11.06 22.61
N LEU A 176 6.84 11.91 21.58
CA LEU A 176 6.57 11.46 20.20
C LEU A 176 7.69 10.56 19.68
N SER A 177 8.95 10.88 19.94
CA SER A 177 10.08 10.02 19.57
C SER A 177 9.99 8.65 20.26
N THR A 178 9.54 8.62 21.52
CA THR A 178 9.35 7.38 22.29
C THR A 178 8.17 6.59 21.74
N LEU A 179 7.06 7.25 21.38
CA LEU A 179 5.92 6.63 20.73
C LEU A 179 6.33 5.94 19.43
N PHE A 180 6.98 6.65 18.50
CA PHE A 180 7.40 6.08 17.22
C PHE A 180 8.45 4.97 17.39
N GLY A 181 9.40 5.12 18.31
CA GLY A 181 10.37 4.07 18.63
C GLY A 181 9.72 2.81 19.20
N ASN A 182 8.73 2.97 20.09
CA ASN A 182 7.96 1.86 20.65
C ASN A 182 7.09 1.19 19.59
N ILE A 183 6.44 1.95 18.70
CA ILE A 183 5.67 1.40 17.58
C ILE A 183 6.58 0.55 16.70
N GLY A 184 7.71 1.10 16.24
CA GLY A 184 8.67 0.38 15.40
C GLY A 184 9.18 -0.88 16.09
N SER A 185 9.51 -0.80 17.38
CA SER A 185 10.01 -1.95 18.14
C SER A 185 8.96 -3.02 18.39
N ASN A 186 7.71 -2.65 18.72
CA ASN A 186 6.62 -3.61 18.93
C ASN A 186 6.20 -4.29 17.62
N LEU A 187 6.27 -3.60 16.48
CA LEU A 187 6.10 -4.24 15.18
C LEU A 187 7.23 -5.24 14.90
N SER A 188 8.48 -4.84 15.18
CA SER A 188 9.66 -5.50 14.62
C SER A 188 10.27 -6.60 15.49
N PHE A 189 10.21 -6.50 16.82
CA PHE A 189 10.99 -7.34 17.72
C PHE A 189 10.10 -8.02 18.74
N LYS A 190 10.20 -9.34 18.85
CA LYS A 190 9.57 -10.10 19.93
C LYS A 190 10.57 -10.35 21.05
N ASN A 191 10.26 -9.86 22.24
CA ASN A 191 11.01 -10.18 23.45
C ASN A 191 10.15 -9.86 24.70
N LYS A 192 10.76 -9.78 25.88
CA LYS A 192 10.04 -9.47 27.12
C LYS A 192 9.43 -8.06 27.16
N THR A 193 9.89 -7.16 26.32
CA THR A 193 9.50 -5.74 26.28
C THR A 193 8.62 -5.41 25.09
N TYR A 194 8.87 -6.06 23.94
CA TYR A 194 8.19 -5.77 22.69
C TYR A 194 7.40 -6.98 22.18
N GLU A 195 6.20 -6.71 21.68
CA GLU A 195 5.23 -7.71 21.22
C GLU A 195 5.74 -8.54 20.02
N GLY A 196 6.42 -7.89 19.07
CA GLY A 196 6.79 -8.50 17.79
C GLY A 196 5.56 -8.84 16.97
N TYR A 197 4.72 -7.85 16.68
CA TYR A 197 3.43 -8.03 16.00
C TYR A 197 3.58 -8.67 14.61
N ILE A 198 4.65 -8.37 13.88
CA ILE A 198 4.93 -9.05 12.60
C ILE A 198 5.09 -10.56 12.84
N GLU A 199 5.90 -10.96 13.83
CA GLU A 199 6.22 -12.36 14.12
C GLU A 199 5.03 -13.11 14.71
N THR A 200 4.21 -12.42 15.50
CA THR A 200 3.16 -13.03 16.32
C THR A 200 1.79 -13.02 15.66
N HIS A 201 1.59 -12.20 14.63
CA HIS A 201 0.29 -12.03 13.97
C HIS A 201 0.39 -12.16 12.44
N ILE A 202 1.21 -11.32 11.80
CA ILE A 202 1.27 -11.23 10.33
C ILE A 202 1.85 -12.51 9.71
N ILE A 203 3.01 -12.96 10.21
CA ILE A 203 3.69 -14.16 9.68
C ILE A 203 2.85 -15.42 9.87
N PRO A 204 2.29 -15.72 11.06
CA PRO A 204 1.39 -16.87 11.23
C PRO A 204 0.18 -16.86 10.30
N ASN A 205 -0.36 -15.68 9.98
CA ASN A 205 -1.47 -15.57 9.04
C ASN A 205 -1.02 -15.88 7.60
N ILE A 206 0.18 -15.46 7.18
CA ILE A 206 0.76 -15.80 5.87
C ILE A 206 1.04 -17.31 5.78
N GLU A 207 1.60 -17.92 6.82
CA GLU A 207 1.80 -19.38 6.92
C GLU A 207 0.46 -20.13 6.77
N THR A 208 -0.56 -19.69 7.52
CA THR A 208 -1.90 -20.27 7.44
C THR A 208 -2.52 -20.12 6.05
N ALA A 209 -2.29 -18.97 5.39
CA ALA A 209 -2.75 -18.76 4.02
C ALA A 209 -2.06 -19.72 3.05
N ALA A 210 -0.74 -19.87 3.18
CA ALA A 210 0.05 -20.80 2.37
C ALA A 210 -0.42 -22.25 2.55
N ASP A 211 -0.63 -22.70 3.79
CA ASP A 211 -1.17 -24.03 4.09
C ASP A 211 -2.54 -24.27 3.46
N LYS A 212 -3.45 -23.29 3.57
CA LYS A 212 -4.79 -23.38 2.97
C LYS A 212 -4.73 -23.43 1.45
N ILE A 213 -3.83 -22.68 0.83
CA ILE A 213 -3.59 -22.74 -0.62
C ILE A 213 -3.02 -24.11 -1.00
N LYS A 214 -2.03 -24.62 -0.27
CA LYS A 214 -1.43 -25.95 -0.49
C LYS A 214 -2.43 -27.09 -0.30
N ALA A 215 -3.41 -26.94 0.59
CA ALA A 215 -4.49 -27.91 0.74
C ALA A 215 -5.40 -27.99 -0.50
N VAL A 216 -5.51 -26.91 -1.29
CA VAL A 216 -6.23 -26.90 -2.57
C VAL A 216 -5.32 -27.34 -3.71
N ASN A 217 -4.07 -26.90 -3.71
CA ASN A 217 -3.07 -27.21 -4.73
C ASN A 217 -1.69 -27.46 -4.10
N PRO A 218 -1.32 -28.73 -3.85
CA PRO A 218 -0.03 -29.08 -3.25
C PRO A 218 1.18 -28.64 -4.07
N ASP A 219 1.03 -28.53 -5.40
CA ASP A 219 2.12 -28.25 -6.34
C ASP A 219 2.29 -26.75 -6.63
N ALA A 220 1.34 -25.90 -6.21
CA ALA A 220 1.39 -24.46 -6.44
C ALA A 220 2.67 -23.83 -5.85
N LYS A 221 3.40 -23.04 -6.63
CA LYS A 221 4.51 -22.22 -6.14
C LYS A 221 3.96 -20.95 -5.51
N ILE A 222 4.04 -20.86 -4.19
CA ILE A 222 3.53 -19.72 -3.43
C ILE A 222 4.65 -18.70 -3.31
N MET A 223 4.46 -17.53 -3.89
CA MET A 223 5.40 -16.42 -3.84
C MET A 223 4.85 -15.30 -2.98
N VAL A 224 5.63 -14.80 -2.02
CA VAL A 224 5.21 -13.69 -1.16
C VAL A 224 6.16 -12.51 -1.29
N GLN A 225 5.61 -11.32 -1.51
CA GLN A 225 6.39 -10.10 -1.69
C GLN A 225 6.85 -9.53 -0.35
N THR A 226 8.10 -9.05 -0.29
CA THR A 226 8.52 -8.13 0.78
C THR A 226 7.84 -6.77 0.62
N ILE A 227 7.72 -6.01 1.70
CA ILE A 227 7.10 -4.68 1.68
C ILE A 227 8.19 -3.62 1.48
N TYR A 228 8.05 -2.79 0.46
CA TYR A 228 8.98 -1.68 0.22
C TYR A 228 8.84 -0.57 1.26
N GLN A 229 9.89 0.24 1.39
CA GLN A 229 9.92 1.41 2.26
C GLN A 229 9.56 2.64 1.40
N PRO A 230 8.37 3.28 1.57
CA PRO A 230 7.94 4.38 0.69
C PRO A 230 8.50 5.76 1.07
N ILE A 231 9.06 5.91 2.27
CA ILE A 231 9.56 7.17 2.84
C ILE A 231 11.03 7.38 2.42
N GLN A 232 11.30 7.31 1.11
CA GLN A 232 12.63 7.53 0.52
C GLN A 232 12.59 8.76 -0.41
N PHE A 233 12.51 9.95 0.17
CA PHE A 233 12.43 11.22 -0.57
C PHE A 233 13.82 11.70 -1.01
N GLU A 234 13.92 12.37 -2.16
CA GLU A 234 15.15 13.04 -2.55
C GLU A 234 15.53 14.13 -1.53
N PRO A 235 16.81 14.23 -1.11
CA PRO A 235 17.25 15.27 -0.19
C PRO A 235 16.95 16.69 -0.71
N THR A 236 17.08 16.90 -2.02
CA THR A 236 16.76 18.16 -2.70
C THR A 236 15.27 18.49 -2.62
N TYR A 237 14.39 17.50 -2.73
CA TYR A 237 12.95 17.68 -2.53
C TYR A 237 12.65 18.08 -1.09
N ILE A 238 13.26 17.41 -0.10
CA ILE A 238 13.09 17.75 1.31
C ILE A 238 13.57 19.17 1.61
N GLU A 239 14.76 19.55 1.12
CA GLU A 239 15.32 20.89 1.31
C GLU A 239 14.45 21.97 0.65
N LYS A 240 14.04 21.75 -0.60
CA LYS A 240 13.20 22.70 -1.35
C LYS A 240 11.81 22.85 -0.73
N THR A 241 11.22 21.76 -0.25
CA THR A 241 9.81 21.74 0.20
C THR A 241 9.68 22.13 1.67
N TYR A 242 10.63 21.74 2.52
CA TYR A 242 10.53 21.92 3.97
C TYR A 242 11.66 22.76 4.59
N GLY A 243 12.73 23.03 3.85
CA GLY A 243 13.92 23.70 4.37
C GLY A 243 14.89 22.74 5.06
N LYS A 244 16.18 23.02 4.88
CA LYS A 244 17.29 22.25 5.47
C LYS A 244 17.24 22.29 7.00
N LYS A 245 17.38 21.13 7.66
CA LYS A 245 17.34 20.98 9.13
C LYS A 245 16.05 21.52 9.79
N SER A 246 14.95 21.61 9.03
CA SER A 246 13.64 21.90 9.62
C SER A 246 13.16 20.75 10.50
N ASN A 247 12.23 21.04 11.41
CA ASN A 247 11.60 20.00 12.23
C ASN A 247 10.92 18.92 11.37
N ASN A 248 10.40 19.29 10.20
CA ASN A 248 9.82 18.36 9.23
C ASN A 248 10.88 17.45 8.62
N ALA A 249 12.03 17.99 8.20
CA ALA A 249 13.12 17.19 7.67
C ALA A 249 13.65 16.19 8.72
N THR A 250 13.78 16.64 9.97
CA THR A 250 14.17 15.77 11.11
C THR A 250 13.12 14.68 11.37
N PHE A 251 11.83 15.04 11.35
CA PHE A 251 10.74 14.09 11.56
C PHE A 251 10.64 13.05 10.43
N ILE A 252 10.80 13.49 9.17
CA ILE A 252 10.86 12.59 8.00
C ILE A 252 12.02 11.62 8.14
N SER A 253 13.19 12.08 8.56
CA SER A 253 14.34 11.22 8.80
C SER A 253 14.07 10.18 9.89
N LEU A 254 13.44 10.58 11.01
CA LEU A 254 13.06 9.67 12.09
C LEU A 254 12.07 8.61 11.58
N LEU A 255 11.02 9.04 10.89
CA LEU A 255 10.02 8.14 10.34
C LEU A 255 10.66 7.17 9.32
N ARG A 256 11.51 7.67 8.42
CA ARG A 256 12.25 6.85 7.46
C ARG A 256 13.03 5.75 8.17
N SER A 257 13.78 6.10 9.22
CA SER A 257 14.57 5.13 9.98
C SER A 257 13.70 4.06 10.63
N GLN A 258 12.56 4.44 11.22
CA GLN A 258 11.65 3.48 11.84
C GLN A 258 11.00 2.56 10.80
N MET A 259 10.57 3.11 9.67
CA MET A 259 10.01 2.33 8.56
C MET A 259 11.06 1.39 7.97
N GLU A 260 12.33 1.80 7.88
CA GLU A 260 13.41 0.90 7.44
C GLU A 260 13.55 -0.30 8.38
N THR A 261 13.50 -0.08 9.70
CA THR A 261 13.52 -1.16 10.70
C THR A 261 12.31 -2.10 10.56
N VAL A 262 11.10 -1.54 10.43
CA VAL A 262 9.86 -2.33 10.33
C VAL A 262 9.83 -3.18 9.05
N MET A 263 10.12 -2.58 7.90
CA MET A 263 10.13 -3.28 6.62
C MET A 263 11.29 -4.28 6.54
N GLY A 264 12.43 -3.97 7.15
CA GLY A 264 13.54 -4.92 7.32
C GLY A 264 13.12 -6.14 8.15
N SER A 265 12.46 -5.91 9.29
CA SER A 265 11.96 -7.00 10.12
C SER A 265 10.91 -7.86 9.40
N TYR A 266 9.98 -7.24 8.65
CA TYR A 266 9.06 -7.99 7.79
C TYR A 266 9.81 -8.87 6.79
N SER A 267 10.80 -8.31 6.08
CA SER A 267 11.63 -9.06 5.13
C SER A 267 12.38 -10.21 5.80
N ASP A 268 13.02 -9.99 6.95
CA ASP A 268 13.79 -11.03 7.63
C ASP A 268 12.90 -12.19 8.08
N GLN A 269 11.74 -11.87 8.64
CA GLN A 269 10.83 -12.88 9.16
C GLN A 269 10.12 -13.67 8.06
N ILE A 270 9.72 -13.02 6.96
CA ILE A 270 9.09 -13.74 5.85
C ILE A 270 10.09 -14.63 5.10
N ASN A 271 11.37 -14.24 5.04
CA ASN A 271 12.43 -15.09 4.49
C ASN A 271 12.72 -16.34 5.34
N ALA A 272 12.28 -16.37 6.60
CA ALA A 272 12.41 -17.52 7.48
C ALA A 272 11.22 -18.51 7.37
N VAL A 273 10.18 -18.18 6.61
CA VAL A 273 9.01 -19.04 6.44
C VAL A 273 9.30 -20.16 5.44
N ASP A 274 9.10 -21.40 5.87
CA ASP A 274 9.26 -22.58 5.02
C ASP A 274 8.10 -22.70 4.00
N GLY A 275 8.41 -23.24 2.82
CA GLY A 275 7.38 -23.60 1.83
C GLY A 275 6.84 -22.44 0.98
N ILE A 276 7.39 -21.23 1.13
CA ILE A 276 7.14 -20.08 0.26
C ILE A 276 8.41 -19.57 -0.42
N ASP A 277 8.23 -18.91 -1.56
CA ASP A 277 9.27 -18.20 -2.29
C ASP A 277 9.15 -16.69 -2.02
N VAL A 278 10.15 -16.08 -1.37
CA VAL A 278 10.13 -14.63 -1.16
C VAL A 278 10.59 -13.89 -2.42
N VAL A 279 9.82 -12.87 -2.80
CA VAL A 279 10.12 -11.89 -3.87
C VAL A 279 10.54 -10.57 -3.24
N ASP A 280 11.80 -10.17 -3.41
CA ASP A 280 12.38 -9.03 -2.70
C ASP A 280 12.08 -7.67 -3.34
N VAL A 281 10.81 -7.25 -3.24
CA VAL A 281 10.34 -5.95 -3.73
C VAL A 281 10.97 -4.78 -2.96
N LYS A 282 11.29 -4.96 -1.68
CA LYS A 282 11.94 -3.92 -0.85
C LYS A 282 13.27 -3.47 -1.44
N THR A 283 14.12 -4.41 -1.83
CA THR A 283 15.41 -4.09 -2.47
C THR A 283 15.21 -3.52 -3.86
N GLU A 284 14.25 -4.05 -4.64
CA GLU A 284 13.91 -3.53 -5.97
C GLU A 284 13.43 -2.07 -5.94
N PHE A 285 12.66 -1.67 -4.92
CA PHE A 285 12.18 -0.30 -4.80
C PHE A 285 13.24 0.64 -4.24
N THR A 286 14.05 0.15 -3.29
CA THR A 286 15.17 0.91 -2.75
C THR A 286 16.21 1.17 -3.84
N ALA A 287 16.49 0.14 -4.64
CA ALA A 287 17.38 0.12 -5.80
C ALA A 287 18.70 0.89 -5.61
N TYR A 288 19.28 0.76 -4.41
CA TYR A 288 20.50 1.44 -4.01
C TYR A 288 21.43 0.42 -3.34
N GLU A 289 22.67 0.33 -3.82
CA GLU A 289 23.65 -0.68 -3.36
C GLU A 289 24.47 -0.23 -2.15
N GLY A 290 24.38 1.06 -1.76
CA GLY A 290 25.15 1.61 -0.64
C GLY A 290 24.36 1.71 0.66
N ASP A 291 25.01 2.25 1.69
CA ASP A 291 24.38 2.48 2.99
C ASP A 291 23.29 3.55 2.91
N LEU A 292 22.11 3.23 3.43
CA LEU A 292 20.99 4.15 3.49
C LEU A 292 21.23 5.21 4.57
N SER A 293 21.08 6.47 4.19
CA SER A 293 21.24 7.61 5.09
C SER A 293 20.20 8.69 4.79
N THR A 294 20.29 9.83 5.48
CA THR A 294 19.49 11.01 5.15
C THR A 294 19.87 11.62 3.80
N ASP A 295 21.14 11.50 3.42
CA ASP A 295 21.66 12.05 2.17
C ASP A 295 21.55 11.03 1.02
N THR A 296 21.40 9.74 1.37
CA THR A 296 21.24 8.61 0.44
C THR A 296 20.05 7.74 0.86
N PRO A 297 18.80 8.23 0.70
CA PRO A 297 17.62 7.59 1.29
C PRO A 297 17.09 6.39 0.49
N GLY A 298 17.63 6.13 -0.71
CA GLY A 298 17.11 5.14 -1.66
C GLY A 298 16.23 5.77 -2.75
N ASN A 299 15.60 4.92 -3.57
CA ASN A 299 14.92 5.33 -4.80
C ASN A 299 13.42 5.05 -4.84
N ALA A 300 12.78 4.68 -3.73
CA ALA A 300 11.35 4.32 -3.74
C ALA A 300 10.47 5.45 -4.32
N ASN A 301 10.85 6.72 -4.15
CA ASN A 301 10.15 7.87 -4.74
C ASN A 301 10.03 7.85 -6.27
N TYR A 302 10.84 7.05 -6.97
CA TYR A 302 10.68 6.86 -8.41
C TYR A 302 9.48 5.97 -8.74
N PHE A 303 9.21 4.99 -7.87
CA PHE A 303 8.19 3.97 -8.04
C PHE A 303 6.86 4.33 -7.37
N VAL A 304 6.84 5.32 -6.49
CA VAL A 304 5.64 5.82 -5.80
C VAL A 304 5.55 7.35 -5.91
N ASP A 305 4.33 7.89 -5.98
CA ASP A 305 4.09 9.33 -6.20
C ASP A 305 4.17 10.13 -4.89
N VAL A 306 5.32 10.07 -4.19
CA VAL A 306 5.50 10.73 -2.87
C VAL A 306 5.98 12.18 -2.93
N GLN A 307 6.47 12.63 -4.09
CA GLN A 307 7.09 13.95 -4.27
C GLN A 307 6.18 14.95 -5.03
N THR A 308 4.90 15.00 -4.69
CA THR A 308 3.87 15.71 -5.47
C THR A 308 3.62 17.16 -5.03
N GLY A 309 4.58 17.79 -4.37
CA GLY A 309 4.53 19.20 -3.93
C GLY A 309 3.98 19.42 -2.53
N GLY A 310 3.44 18.38 -1.90
CA GLY A 310 3.01 18.37 -0.51
C GLY A 310 2.50 16.99 -0.13
N LEU A 311 2.32 16.75 1.17
CA LEU A 311 2.07 15.39 1.64
C LEU A 311 0.57 15.01 1.54
N SER A 312 -0.33 15.97 1.31
CA SER A 312 -1.77 15.70 1.07
C SER A 312 -2.05 15.08 -0.30
N THR A 313 -1.10 15.18 -1.22
CA THR A 313 -1.18 14.68 -2.60
C THR A 313 -0.21 13.51 -2.83
N MET A 314 0.50 13.10 -1.79
CA MET A 314 1.44 12.00 -1.85
C MET A 314 0.68 10.69 -1.89
N ASP A 315 1.17 9.80 -2.73
CA ASP A 315 0.65 8.45 -2.86
C ASP A 315 1.79 7.45 -2.71
N VAL A 316 1.66 6.57 -1.72
CA VAL A 316 2.64 5.51 -1.46
C VAL A 316 2.38 4.26 -2.29
N HIS A 317 1.27 4.19 -3.02
CA HIS A 317 0.99 3.08 -3.93
C HIS A 317 1.95 3.12 -5.14
N PRO A 318 2.35 1.96 -5.68
CA PRO A 318 3.22 1.93 -6.84
C PRO A 318 2.54 2.57 -8.04
N ASN A 319 3.23 3.50 -8.70
CA ASN A 319 2.85 3.98 -10.02
C ASN A 319 3.16 2.89 -11.08
N GLN A 320 2.88 3.16 -12.36
CA GLN A 320 3.13 2.19 -13.43
C GLN A 320 4.58 1.68 -13.48
N LYS A 321 5.56 2.51 -13.09
CA LYS A 321 6.98 2.15 -13.02
C LYS A 321 7.24 1.17 -11.88
N GLY A 322 6.58 1.36 -10.74
CA GLY A 322 6.63 0.43 -9.62
C GLY A 322 5.99 -0.92 -9.95
N HIS A 323 4.86 -0.92 -10.65
CA HIS A 323 4.23 -2.16 -11.14
C HIS A 323 5.11 -2.94 -12.12
N LEU A 324 5.84 -2.24 -12.99
CA LEU A 324 6.86 -2.86 -13.84
C LEU A 324 7.98 -3.51 -13.01
N ALA A 325 8.49 -2.82 -11.99
CA ALA A 325 9.53 -3.35 -11.10
C ALA A 325 9.06 -4.60 -10.34
N ILE A 326 7.83 -4.59 -9.79
CA ILE A 326 7.25 -5.75 -9.11
C ILE A 326 7.10 -6.93 -10.08
N ALA A 327 6.58 -6.70 -11.29
CA ALA A 327 6.43 -7.74 -12.29
C ALA A 327 7.78 -8.36 -12.68
N ALA A 328 8.79 -7.52 -12.96
CA ALA A 328 10.14 -7.98 -13.26
C ALA A 328 10.74 -8.79 -12.10
N ALA A 329 10.54 -8.37 -10.84
CA ALA A 329 11.02 -9.12 -9.67
C ALA A 329 10.37 -10.51 -9.55
N ILE A 330 9.05 -10.59 -9.73
CA ILE A 330 8.30 -11.86 -9.73
C ILE A 330 8.79 -12.76 -10.86
N LEU A 331 8.88 -12.26 -12.09
CA LEU A 331 9.31 -13.03 -13.25
C LEU A 331 10.77 -13.49 -13.13
N ASN A 332 11.65 -12.66 -12.58
CA ASN A 332 13.03 -13.03 -12.27
C ASN A 332 13.09 -14.17 -11.25
N LYS A 333 12.24 -14.14 -10.22
CA LYS A 333 12.11 -15.24 -9.25
C LYS A 333 11.58 -16.52 -9.89
N ILE A 334 10.60 -16.41 -10.79
CA ILE A 334 10.05 -17.54 -11.54
C ILE A 334 11.10 -18.18 -12.45
N GLY A 335 11.93 -17.38 -13.11
CA GLY A 335 13.06 -17.84 -13.91
C GLY A 335 12.72 -18.40 -15.30
N LYS A 336 11.46 -18.34 -15.74
CA LYS A 336 11.02 -18.71 -17.11
C LYS A 336 11.30 -17.57 -18.11
N LEU A 337 12.55 -17.18 -18.20
CA LEU A 337 12.95 -15.97 -18.92
C LEU A 337 12.99 -16.20 -20.44
N HIS A 338 12.53 -15.21 -21.20
CA HIS A 338 12.63 -15.15 -22.66
C HIS A 338 12.73 -13.69 -23.11
N VAL A 339 13.09 -13.49 -24.39
CA VAL A 339 13.06 -12.15 -24.99
C VAL A 339 11.62 -11.71 -25.11
N ASP A 340 11.26 -10.68 -24.36
CA ASP A 340 9.92 -10.13 -24.33
C ASP A 340 9.74 -9.09 -25.44
N ASP A 341 8.62 -9.19 -26.13
CA ASP A 341 8.11 -8.16 -27.02
C ASP A 341 6.66 -7.77 -26.71
N GLY A 342 6.15 -8.22 -25.55
CA GLY A 342 4.82 -7.92 -25.04
C GLY A 342 4.83 -6.82 -23.96
N LEU A 343 3.92 -6.97 -23.00
CA LEU A 343 3.48 -5.90 -22.11
C LEU A 343 4.59 -5.40 -21.19
N LEU A 344 5.51 -6.27 -20.74
CA LEU A 344 6.64 -5.87 -19.89
C LEU A 344 7.52 -4.83 -20.62
N THR A 345 7.89 -5.11 -21.86
CA THR A 345 8.71 -4.24 -22.71
C THR A 345 7.92 -3.02 -23.19
N GLU A 346 6.64 -3.18 -23.53
CA GLU A 346 5.76 -2.05 -23.91
C GLU A 346 5.64 -1.03 -22.76
N VAL A 347 5.37 -1.50 -21.54
CA VAL A 347 5.29 -0.64 -20.35
C VAL A 347 6.61 0.09 -20.11
N TYR A 348 7.76 -0.60 -20.16
CA TYR A 348 9.06 0.05 -20.01
C TYR A 348 9.31 1.12 -21.08
N ASN A 349 8.99 0.82 -22.34
CA ASN A 349 9.18 1.76 -23.44
C ASN A 349 8.28 3.00 -23.33
N GLY A 350 7.11 2.86 -22.70
CA GLY A 350 6.19 3.97 -22.40
C GLY A 350 6.64 4.90 -21.28
N ILE A 351 7.68 4.54 -20.51
CA ILE A 351 8.19 5.39 -19.43
C ILE A 351 8.93 6.61 -20.01
N SER A 352 8.46 7.80 -19.66
CA SER A 352 9.02 9.07 -20.15
C SER A 352 10.44 9.37 -19.64
N ASP A 353 10.74 8.96 -18.40
CA ASP A 353 11.98 9.22 -17.67
C ASP A 353 12.81 7.95 -17.48
N LYS A 354 12.79 7.04 -18.46
CA LYS A 354 13.42 5.71 -18.37
C LYS A 354 14.94 5.74 -18.18
N ASP A 355 15.59 6.83 -18.55
CA ASP A 355 17.01 7.11 -18.27
C ASP A 355 17.31 7.23 -16.77
N LYS A 356 16.28 7.49 -15.95
CA LYS A 356 16.35 7.56 -14.49
C LYS A 356 15.86 6.30 -13.79
N TYR A 357 15.53 5.24 -14.54
CA TYR A 357 15.07 3.99 -13.94
C TYR A 357 16.16 3.43 -13.01
N PRO A 358 15.88 3.22 -11.71
CA PRO A 358 16.90 2.86 -10.73
C PRO A 358 17.69 1.60 -11.09
N ALA A 359 19.01 1.63 -10.87
CA ALA A 359 19.95 0.70 -11.51
C ALA A 359 19.70 -0.78 -11.20
N ILE A 360 19.40 -1.13 -9.94
CA ILE A 360 19.10 -2.51 -9.53
C ILE A 360 17.82 -2.99 -10.23
N ALA A 361 16.74 -2.21 -10.14
CA ALA A 361 15.48 -2.55 -10.79
C ALA A 361 15.61 -2.60 -12.32
N TYR A 362 16.43 -1.73 -12.91
CA TYR A 362 16.73 -1.76 -14.33
C TYR A 362 17.50 -3.02 -14.72
N ALA A 363 18.45 -3.46 -13.90
CA ALA A 363 19.18 -4.71 -14.14
C ALA A 363 18.24 -5.92 -14.08
N THR A 364 17.33 -5.97 -13.10
CA THR A 364 16.28 -6.99 -13.02
C THR A 364 15.39 -6.97 -14.25
N TYR A 365 14.87 -5.80 -14.64
CA TYR A 365 14.08 -5.63 -15.86
C TYR A 365 14.82 -6.15 -17.10
N LYS A 366 16.05 -5.70 -17.35
CA LYS A 366 16.84 -6.13 -18.53
C LYS A 366 17.06 -7.64 -18.57
N LYS A 367 17.33 -8.24 -17.42
CA LYS A 367 17.52 -9.69 -17.31
C LYS A 367 16.24 -10.44 -17.72
N VAL A 368 15.08 -9.94 -17.31
CA VAL A 368 13.78 -10.57 -17.60
C VAL A 368 13.33 -10.29 -19.03
N ALA A 369 13.42 -9.05 -19.50
CA ALA A 369 13.00 -8.66 -20.84
C ALA A 369 13.89 -9.27 -21.93
N GLY A 370 15.14 -9.61 -21.60
CA GLY A 370 16.11 -10.14 -22.55
C GLY A 370 16.58 -9.09 -23.57
N GLU A 371 17.62 -9.42 -24.31
CA GLU A 371 18.08 -8.60 -25.43
C GLU A 371 17.54 -9.18 -26.73
N LYS A 372 16.82 -8.37 -27.53
CA LYS A 372 16.48 -8.77 -28.90
C LYS A 372 17.79 -9.03 -29.66
N PRO A 373 17.92 -10.16 -30.37
CA PRO A 373 19.07 -10.39 -31.24
C PRO A 373 19.18 -9.20 -32.18
N THR A 374 20.30 -8.47 -32.11
CA THR A 374 20.57 -7.43 -33.10
C THR A 374 20.62 -8.13 -34.44
N PRO A 375 19.86 -7.71 -35.47
CA PRO A 375 19.98 -8.31 -36.78
C PRO A 375 21.41 -8.06 -37.26
N THR A 376 22.24 -9.11 -37.21
CA THR A 376 23.58 -9.08 -37.81
C THR A 376 23.36 -8.77 -39.28
N THR A 377 23.63 -7.52 -39.64
CA THR A 377 23.62 -7.11 -41.03
C THR A 377 24.87 -7.74 -41.63
N THR A 378 24.75 -8.98 -42.10
CA THR A 378 25.77 -9.64 -42.91
C THR A 378 25.90 -8.81 -44.18
N THR A 379 26.79 -7.83 -44.15
CA THR A 379 27.17 -7.07 -45.33
C THR A 379 27.94 -8.04 -46.21
N THR A 380 27.27 -8.61 -47.20
CA THR A 380 27.93 -9.37 -48.28
C THR A 380 28.82 -8.40 -49.05
N SER A 381 30.07 -8.27 -48.62
CA SER A 381 31.07 -7.51 -49.36
C SER A 381 31.38 -8.26 -50.64
N LYS A 382 30.94 -7.68 -51.77
CA LYS A 382 31.27 -8.15 -53.12
C LYS A 382 32.79 -8.10 -53.28
N THR A 383 33.41 -9.26 -53.43
CA THR A 383 34.83 -9.41 -53.78
C THR A 383 35.10 -8.67 -55.09
N THR A 384 35.86 -7.57 -55.03
CA THR A 384 36.52 -7.00 -56.20
C THR A 384 37.99 -7.36 -56.09
N THR A 385 38.41 -8.30 -56.94
CA THR A 385 39.79 -8.74 -57.10
C THR A 385 40.60 -7.61 -57.73
N THR A 386 41.47 -6.98 -56.95
CA THR A 386 42.56 -6.16 -57.49
C THR A 386 43.88 -6.81 -57.11
N THR A 387 44.51 -7.41 -58.12
CA THR A 387 45.85 -8.00 -58.05
C THR A 387 46.88 -6.89 -57.84
N THR A 388 47.61 -6.90 -56.73
CA THR A 388 48.90 -6.21 -56.63
C THR A 388 49.87 -7.06 -55.83
N THR A 389 50.98 -7.34 -56.49
CA THR A 389 52.08 -8.22 -56.11
C THR A 389 53.03 -7.55 -55.11
N THR A 390 53.71 -8.40 -54.33
CA THR A 390 55.02 -8.19 -53.67
C THR A 390 55.01 -7.61 -52.24
N SER A 391 55.19 -8.46 -51.23
CA SER A 391 56.51 -8.87 -50.71
C SER A 391 56.35 -9.43 -49.30
N THR A 392 56.75 -10.68 -49.12
CA THR A 392 56.74 -11.40 -47.84
C THR A 392 57.88 -10.93 -46.94
N THR A 393 57.54 -10.35 -45.79
CA THR A 393 58.39 -10.37 -44.60
C THR A 393 57.59 -10.87 -43.41
N THR A 394 57.96 -12.07 -42.98
CA THR A 394 57.45 -12.84 -41.86
C THR A 394 57.72 -12.10 -40.55
N LYS A 395 56.67 -11.58 -39.91
CA LYS A 395 56.71 -11.26 -38.48
C LYS A 395 55.44 -11.75 -37.80
N LYS A 396 55.60 -12.87 -37.09
CA LYS A 396 54.67 -13.52 -36.17
C LYS A 396 53.95 -12.48 -35.29
N PRO A 397 52.61 -12.42 -35.26
CA PRO A 397 51.90 -11.74 -34.19
C PRO A 397 51.92 -12.65 -32.95
N THR A 398 52.51 -12.13 -31.89
CA THR A 398 52.60 -12.74 -30.57
C THR A 398 51.22 -12.70 -29.92
N THR A 399 50.63 -13.86 -29.67
CA THR A 399 49.48 -14.04 -28.79
C THR A 399 49.94 -13.80 -27.35
N THR A 400 49.53 -12.70 -26.72
CA THR A 400 49.72 -12.48 -25.29
C THR A 400 48.61 -13.21 -24.54
N THR A 401 48.88 -14.45 -24.18
CA THR A 401 48.08 -15.20 -23.20
C THR A 401 48.48 -14.75 -21.80
N THR A 402 47.63 -13.93 -21.16
CA THR A 402 47.80 -13.59 -19.75
C THR A 402 47.29 -14.75 -18.89
N THR A 403 48.21 -15.64 -18.51
CA THR A 403 47.97 -16.69 -17.52
C THR A 403 48.07 -16.07 -16.12
N SER A 404 46.94 -15.78 -15.48
CA SER A 404 46.92 -15.49 -14.04
C SER A 404 46.80 -16.81 -13.27
N LYS A 405 47.88 -17.20 -12.61
CA LYS A 405 47.92 -18.26 -11.60
C LYS A 405 47.20 -17.76 -10.34
N THR A 406 46.06 -18.36 -10.00
CA THR A 406 45.53 -18.27 -8.64
C THR A 406 45.89 -19.54 -7.89
N THR A 407 46.70 -19.35 -6.85
CA THR A 407 47.25 -20.38 -5.96
C THR A 407 46.16 -20.88 -5.02
N THR A 408 45.82 -22.16 -5.13
CA THR A 408 44.98 -22.87 -4.15
C THR A 408 45.79 -23.10 -2.89
N THR A 409 45.38 -22.48 -1.77
CA THR A 409 45.91 -22.81 -0.44
C THR A 409 44.89 -23.66 0.30
N THR A 410 45.26 -24.92 0.51
CA THR A 410 44.50 -25.93 1.23
C THR A 410 44.82 -25.80 2.72
N SER A 411 43.90 -25.25 3.53
CA SER A 411 43.98 -25.31 4.99
C SER A 411 43.19 -26.51 5.51
N LYS A 412 43.92 -27.45 6.12
CA LYS A 412 43.49 -28.67 6.80
C LYS A 412 42.49 -28.38 7.94
N PRO A 413 41.48 -29.26 8.19
CA PRO A 413 40.57 -29.10 9.32
C PRO A 413 41.24 -29.54 10.62
N THR A 414 41.16 -28.69 11.65
CA THR A 414 41.60 -29.02 13.01
C THR A 414 40.37 -29.15 13.90
N THR A 415 40.08 -30.38 14.29
CA THR A 415 39.07 -30.78 15.27
C THR A 415 39.47 -30.27 16.65
N THR A 416 38.60 -29.52 17.33
CA THR A 416 38.74 -29.27 18.77
C THR A 416 37.45 -29.70 19.46
N THR A 417 37.55 -30.84 20.12
CA THR A 417 36.56 -31.41 21.04
C THR A 417 36.54 -30.56 22.30
N THR A 418 35.39 -30.01 22.69
CA THR A 418 35.17 -29.50 24.05
C THR A 418 33.99 -30.23 24.65
N THR A 419 34.31 -31.06 25.64
CA THR A 419 33.38 -31.88 26.42
C THR A 419 32.82 -31.04 27.55
N SER A 420 31.52 -30.75 27.55
CA SER A 420 30.81 -30.29 28.74
C SER A 420 29.60 -31.19 28.98
N LYS A 421 29.77 -32.13 29.92
CA LYS A 421 28.68 -32.86 30.56
C LYS A 421 27.80 -31.88 31.33
N THR A 422 26.51 -31.83 31.02
CA THR A 422 25.51 -31.36 31.98
C THR A 422 24.39 -32.39 32.03
N THR A 423 24.41 -33.16 33.10
CA THR A 423 23.39 -34.10 33.53
C THR A 423 22.13 -33.31 33.87
N THR A 424 21.02 -33.55 33.18
CA THR A 424 19.71 -33.07 33.63
C THR A 424 18.78 -34.27 33.80
N THR A 425 18.46 -34.52 35.06
CA THR A 425 17.61 -35.59 35.56
C THR A 425 16.15 -35.36 35.15
N THR A 426 15.54 -36.39 34.57
CA THR A 426 14.11 -36.52 34.32
C THR A 426 13.36 -36.60 35.65
N SER A 427 12.45 -35.65 35.91
CA SER A 427 11.44 -35.78 36.96
C SER A 427 10.03 -35.65 36.39
N LYS A 428 9.18 -36.56 36.87
CA LYS A 428 7.80 -36.88 36.54
C LYS A 428 6.83 -35.69 36.62
N PRO A 429 5.75 -35.63 35.82
CA PRO A 429 4.75 -34.57 35.92
C PRO A 429 3.92 -34.73 37.20
N THR A 430 3.90 -33.68 38.02
CA THR A 430 3.01 -33.54 39.18
C THR A 430 1.82 -32.67 38.76
N THR A 431 0.63 -33.26 38.81
CA THR A 431 -0.66 -32.60 38.67
C THR A 431 -0.86 -31.56 39.78
N THR A 432 -1.07 -30.30 39.41
CA THR A 432 -1.51 -29.26 40.36
C THR A 432 -2.88 -28.75 39.96
N THR A 433 -3.86 -29.12 40.77
CA THR A 433 -5.25 -28.67 40.78
C THR A 433 -5.29 -27.16 41.00
N THR A 434 -5.88 -26.41 40.06
CA THR A 434 -6.15 -24.98 40.26
C THR A 434 -7.60 -24.78 40.70
N SER A 435 -7.75 -24.25 41.90
CA SER A 435 -8.99 -23.95 42.59
C SER A 435 -9.77 -22.79 41.94
N LYS A 436 -11.10 -22.92 41.95
CA LYS A 436 -12.10 -21.87 41.66
C LYS A 436 -11.71 -20.52 42.27
N THR A 437 -11.64 -19.48 41.45
CA THR A 437 -11.69 -18.09 41.91
C THR A 437 -13.13 -17.58 41.86
N THR A 438 -13.58 -17.15 43.03
CA THR A 438 -14.92 -16.68 43.37
C THR A 438 -15.19 -15.28 42.82
N THR A 439 -16.31 -15.13 42.12
CA THR A 439 -16.92 -13.86 41.72
C THR A 439 -17.22 -13.01 42.96
N THR A 440 -16.61 -11.82 43.07
CA THR A 440 -16.96 -10.86 44.11
C THR A 440 -17.72 -9.69 43.49
N THR A 441 -19.04 -9.71 43.68
CA THR A 441 -19.99 -8.68 43.25
C THR A 441 -19.83 -7.45 44.14
N LYS A 442 -19.28 -6.35 43.60
CA LYS A 442 -19.28 -5.06 44.30
C LYS A 442 -20.59 -4.32 44.01
N LYS A 443 -21.46 -4.30 45.03
CA LYS A 443 -22.68 -3.49 45.13
C LYS A 443 -22.31 -2.01 44.91
N THR A 444 -22.74 -1.45 43.78
CA THR A 444 -22.65 0.00 43.51
C THR A 444 -23.98 0.63 43.89
N THR A 445 -23.91 1.57 44.81
CA THR A 445 -25.04 2.29 45.40
C THR A 445 -25.58 3.30 44.39
N THR A 446 -26.86 3.17 44.05
CA THR A 446 -27.63 4.12 43.25
C THR A 446 -27.78 5.45 44.01
N SER A 447 -27.27 6.53 43.44
CA SER A 447 -27.68 7.90 43.80
C SER A 447 -28.56 8.44 42.68
N THR A 448 -29.87 8.45 42.92
CA THR A 448 -30.87 9.12 42.08
C THR A 448 -30.80 10.62 42.32
N THR A 449 -30.27 11.37 41.36
CA THR A 449 -30.49 12.81 41.27
C THR A 449 -31.57 13.06 40.23
N THR A 450 -32.77 13.32 40.71
CA THR A 450 -33.92 13.75 39.91
C THR A 450 -33.68 15.17 39.43
N THR A 451 -33.39 15.37 38.15
CA THR A 451 -33.49 16.68 37.49
C THR A 451 -34.58 16.65 36.42
N LYS A 452 -35.42 17.69 36.51
CA LYS A 452 -36.63 17.97 35.75
C LYS A 452 -36.34 17.96 34.22
N PRO A 453 -37.26 17.47 33.37
CA PRO A 453 -37.05 17.49 31.92
C PRO A 453 -37.02 18.94 31.44
N VAL A 454 -35.89 19.36 30.87
CA VAL A 454 -35.81 20.58 30.07
C VAL A 454 -36.25 20.21 28.67
N THR A 455 -37.51 20.53 28.36
CA THR A 455 -38.04 20.54 27.00
C THR A 455 -37.46 21.76 26.28
N THR A 456 -36.40 21.55 25.51
CA THR A 456 -35.95 22.55 24.54
C THR A 456 -36.79 22.37 23.27
N THR A 457 -37.89 23.11 23.20
CA THR A 457 -38.65 23.30 21.96
C THR A 457 -37.86 24.28 21.10
N THR A 458 -36.92 23.79 20.29
CA THR A 458 -36.33 24.62 19.23
C THR A 458 -37.35 24.75 18.11
N THR A 459 -37.85 25.97 17.99
CA THR A 459 -38.84 26.41 17.03
C THR A 459 -38.21 26.38 15.62
N THR A 460 -38.70 25.50 14.76
CA THR A 460 -38.38 25.44 13.34
C THR A 460 -38.99 26.65 12.63
N GLN A 461 -38.16 27.64 12.32
CA GLN A 461 -38.40 28.54 11.20
C GLN A 461 -37.78 27.89 9.96
N PRO A 462 -38.47 27.79 8.81
CA PRO A 462 -37.94 27.08 7.65
C PRO A 462 -36.75 27.85 7.10
N ALA A 463 -35.54 27.33 7.33
CA ALA A 463 -34.36 27.76 6.59
C ALA A 463 -34.61 27.42 5.12
N ASN A 464 -34.63 28.44 4.28
CA ASN A 464 -34.78 28.28 2.84
C ASN A 464 -33.46 27.76 2.26
N ILE A 465 -33.22 26.45 2.43
CA ILE A 465 -32.05 25.75 1.90
C ILE A 465 -32.07 25.87 0.37
N LYS A 466 -30.99 26.40 -0.22
CA LYS A 466 -30.89 26.58 -1.67
C LYS A 466 -30.75 25.24 -2.37
N LEU A 467 -31.25 25.15 -3.61
CA LEU A 467 -31.12 23.93 -4.41
C LEU A 467 -29.63 23.60 -4.62
N GLY A 468 -29.25 22.36 -4.35
CA GLY A 468 -27.86 21.89 -4.42
C GLY A 468 -26.97 22.23 -3.22
N ASP A 469 -27.41 23.04 -2.26
CA ASP A 469 -26.67 23.44 -1.05
C ASP A 469 -27.30 22.75 0.17
N ILE A 470 -27.00 21.47 0.39
CA ILE A 470 -27.69 20.62 1.37
C ILE A 470 -27.23 20.85 2.81
N ASN A 471 -26.06 21.48 3.00
CA ASN A 471 -25.53 21.83 4.32
C ASN A 471 -25.89 23.28 4.73
N ASN A 472 -26.47 24.06 3.80
CA ASN A 472 -26.91 25.44 3.96
C ASN A 472 -25.77 26.38 4.38
N ASP A 473 -24.57 26.15 3.84
CA ASP A 473 -23.40 27.01 4.05
C ASP A 473 -23.32 28.18 3.05
N GLY A 474 -24.22 28.20 2.06
CA GLY A 474 -24.35 29.24 1.05
C GLY A 474 -23.60 28.93 -0.24
N PHE A 475 -22.86 27.82 -0.31
CA PHE A 475 -22.12 27.35 -1.47
C PHE A 475 -22.76 26.06 -2.02
N VAL A 476 -22.55 25.81 -3.31
CA VAL A 476 -22.96 24.56 -3.96
C VAL A 476 -21.68 23.90 -4.47
N ASP A 477 -21.18 22.91 -3.74
CA ASP A 477 -19.87 22.33 -4.01
C ASP A 477 -19.79 20.80 -3.82
N SER A 478 -18.58 20.26 -3.81
CA SER A 478 -18.33 18.83 -3.67
C SER A 478 -18.80 18.23 -2.34
N VAL A 479 -18.94 19.03 -1.28
CA VAL A 479 -19.47 18.62 0.02
C VAL A 479 -20.95 18.30 -0.12
N ASP A 480 -21.71 19.11 -0.87
CA ASP A 480 -23.12 18.87 -1.13
C ASP A 480 -23.35 17.60 -1.95
N ALA A 481 -22.58 17.43 -3.03
CA ALA A 481 -22.64 16.23 -3.85
C ALA A 481 -22.31 14.97 -3.04
N SER A 482 -21.32 15.05 -2.14
CA SER A 482 -20.93 13.93 -1.28
C SER A 482 -22.01 13.60 -0.26
N GLY A 483 -22.70 14.60 0.30
CA GLY A 483 -23.82 14.36 1.20
C GLY A 483 -25.03 13.77 0.47
N ILE A 484 -25.32 14.20 -0.77
CA ILE A 484 -26.37 13.60 -1.62
C ILE A 484 -26.05 12.12 -1.90
N LEU A 485 -24.80 11.78 -2.23
CA LEU A 485 -24.39 10.37 -2.41
C LEU A 485 -24.51 9.54 -1.13
N ALA A 486 -24.16 10.13 0.02
CA ALA A 486 -24.30 9.46 1.30
C ALA A 486 -25.78 9.20 1.66
N GLU A 487 -26.68 10.12 1.28
CA GLU A 487 -28.11 9.94 1.44
C GLU A 487 -28.68 8.90 0.47
N TYR A 488 -28.29 8.94 -0.80
CA TYR A 488 -28.62 7.92 -1.80
C TYR A 488 -28.21 6.51 -1.33
N ALA A 489 -27.00 6.35 -0.80
CA ALA A 489 -26.52 5.07 -0.29
C ALA A 489 -27.37 4.56 0.88
N ARG A 490 -27.85 5.45 1.76
CA ARG A 490 -28.77 5.10 2.85
C ARG A 490 -30.15 4.71 2.36
N LEU A 491 -30.69 5.45 1.39
CA LEU A 491 -32.00 5.16 0.79
C LEU A 491 -31.98 3.86 -0.04
N SER A 492 -30.81 3.46 -0.56
CA SER A 492 -30.62 2.25 -1.35
C SER A 492 -30.35 0.98 -0.52
N SER A 493 -30.36 1.07 0.81
CA SER A 493 -30.08 -0.04 1.73
C SER A 493 -31.37 -0.76 2.16
N ASN A 494 -31.28 -2.06 2.51
CA ASN A 494 -32.38 -2.88 3.01
C ASN A 494 -32.82 -2.45 4.44
N ASN A 495 -33.46 -1.27 4.52
CA ASN A 495 -34.26 -0.66 5.61
C ASN A 495 -34.28 0.88 5.45
N ALA A 496 -34.60 1.33 4.23
CA ALA A 496 -34.45 2.71 3.75
C ALA A 496 -35.06 3.77 4.68
N LYS A 497 -34.20 4.41 5.48
CA LYS A 497 -34.52 5.65 6.18
C LYS A 497 -33.40 6.66 5.94
N GLY A 498 -33.73 7.71 5.21
CA GLY A 498 -32.88 8.87 5.01
C GLY A 498 -32.60 9.63 6.30
N LYS A 499 -31.55 10.44 6.29
CA LYS A 499 -31.21 11.38 7.37
C LYS A 499 -31.57 12.83 7.02
N PHE A 500 -31.87 13.14 5.77
CA PHE A 500 -32.17 14.49 5.34
C PHE A 500 -33.54 14.94 5.88
N SER A 501 -33.58 16.18 6.37
CA SER A 501 -34.84 16.88 6.61
C SER A 501 -35.60 17.11 5.30
N GLU A 502 -36.91 17.39 5.34
CA GLU A 502 -37.70 17.63 4.13
C GLU A 502 -37.13 18.77 3.25
N THR A 503 -36.56 19.80 3.87
CA THR A 503 -35.92 20.92 3.15
C THR A 503 -34.62 20.48 2.49
N GLN A 504 -33.84 19.61 3.12
CA GLN A 504 -32.62 19.05 2.53
C GLN A 504 -32.94 18.05 1.41
N GLN A 505 -34.02 17.28 1.54
CA GLN A 505 -34.47 16.39 0.46
C GLN A 505 -34.84 17.18 -0.79
N LYS A 506 -35.54 18.31 -0.65
CA LYS A 506 -35.86 19.22 -1.76
C LYS A 506 -34.63 19.90 -2.35
N ALA A 507 -33.63 20.21 -1.52
CA ALA A 507 -32.36 20.78 -1.98
C ALA A 507 -31.49 19.73 -2.71
N ALA A 508 -31.60 18.47 -2.30
CA ALA A 508 -30.84 17.34 -2.84
C ALA A 508 -31.38 16.83 -4.18
N ASP A 509 -32.70 16.83 -4.39
CA ASP A 509 -33.36 16.49 -5.67
C ASP A 509 -33.21 17.66 -6.67
N VAL A 510 -31.99 17.85 -7.19
CA VAL A 510 -31.63 19.02 -8.01
C VAL A 510 -32.25 18.95 -9.40
N ASP A 511 -32.61 17.76 -9.88
CA ASP A 511 -33.31 17.61 -11.16
C ASP A 511 -34.83 17.52 -11.06
N LYS A 512 -35.36 17.51 -9.83
CA LYS A 512 -36.79 17.54 -9.48
C LYS A 512 -37.54 16.33 -10.00
N ASN A 513 -36.90 15.16 -9.99
CA ASN A 513 -37.50 13.90 -10.40
C ASN A 513 -38.19 13.15 -9.22
N GLY A 514 -38.06 13.66 -8.00
CA GLY A 514 -38.65 13.10 -6.79
C GLY A 514 -37.81 12.01 -6.12
N LEU A 515 -36.62 11.72 -6.64
CA LEU A 515 -35.64 10.79 -6.10
C LEU A 515 -34.39 11.56 -5.67
N ILE A 516 -33.62 10.98 -4.74
CA ILE A 516 -32.31 11.49 -4.35
C ILE A 516 -31.30 10.42 -4.71
N ASP A 517 -30.59 10.61 -5.83
CA ASP A 517 -29.71 9.60 -6.37
C ASP A 517 -28.36 10.14 -6.88
N SER A 518 -27.55 9.26 -7.47
CA SER A 518 -26.23 9.61 -7.99
C SER A 518 -26.24 10.63 -9.13
N VAL A 519 -27.37 10.79 -9.84
CA VAL A 519 -27.55 11.79 -10.90
C VAL A 519 -27.62 13.18 -10.30
N ASP A 520 -28.30 13.34 -9.16
CA ASP A 520 -28.36 14.63 -8.45
C ASP A 520 -26.97 15.09 -8.00
N ALA A 521 -26.21 14.19 -7.36
CA ALA A 521 -24.85 14.47 -6.94
C ALA A 521 -23.93 14.83 -8.12
N SER A 522 -24.06 14.10 -9.23
CA SER A 522 -23.28 14.37 -10.44
C SER A 522 -23.63 15.73 -11.06
N ARG A 523 -24.88 16.17 -10.96
CA ARG A 523 -25.32 17.50 -11.42
C ARG A 523 -24.81 18.62 -10.52
N VAL A 524 -24.76 18.40 -9.21
CA VAL A 524 -24.11 19.32 -8.26
C VAL A 524 -22.61 19.46 -8.58
N LEU A 525 -21.90 18.37 -8.83
CA LEU A 525 -20.49 18.42 -9.25
C LEU A 525 -20.29 19.15 -10.59
N ALA A 526 -21.16 18.89 -11.57
CA ALA A 526 -21.11 19.57 -12.86
C ALA A 526 -21.37 21.08 -12.73
N TYR A 527 -22.29 21.47 -11.84
CA TYR A 527 -22.58 22.86 -11.54
C TYR A 527 -21.45 23.53 -10.76
N TYR A 528 -20.88 22.85 -9.76
CA TYR A 528 -19.69 23.31 -9.03
C TYR A 528 -18.52 23.59 -9.99
N ALA A 529 -18.23 22.67 -10.90
CA ALA A 529 -17.20 22.87 -11.92
C ALA A 529 -17.52 24.05 -12.86
N TYR A 530 -18.79 24.29 -13.17
CA TYR A 530 -19.23 25.43 -13.99
C TYR A 530 -19.01 26.77 -13.28
N ILE A 531 -19.51 26.93 -12.05
CA ILE A 531 -19.39 28.19 -11.28
C ILE A 531 -17.94 28.51 -10.91
N SER A 532 -17.09 27.49 -10.80
CA SER A 532 -15.65 27.65 -10.55
C SER A 532 -14.89 28.26 -11.74
N ASN A 533 -15.52 28.31 -12.92
CA ASN A 533 -14.91 28.76 -14.18
C ASN A 533 -15.65 29.95 -14.84
N THR A 534 -16.64 30.56 -14.18
CA THR A 534 -17.40 31.69 -14.72
C THR A 534 -17.69 32.74 -13.65
N THR A 535 -17.56 34.02 -13.98
CA THR A 535 -17.84 35.14 -13.05
C THR A 535 -19.29 35.60 -13.04
N ASP A 536 -20.06 35.25 -14.08
CA ASP A 536 -21.51 35.50 -14.19
C ASP A 536 -22.26 34.16 -14.27
N ALA A 537 -22.24 33.41 -13.17
CA ALA A 537 -22.88 32.10 -13.07
C ALA A 537 -24.41 32.22 -13.00
N LYS A 538 -25.10 31.45 -13.84
CA LYS A 538 -26.54 31.18 -13.71
C LYS A 538 -26.81 30.32 -12.47
N SER A 539 -28.04 30.33 -11.95
CA SER A 539 -28.41 29.43 -10.84
C SER A 539 -28.34 27.95 -11.25
N ILE A 540 -28.29 27.03 -10.28
CA ILE A 540 -28.25 25.59 -10.56
C ILE A 540 -29.50 25.12 -11.32
N GLU A 541 -30.68 25.71 -11.06
CA GLU A 541 -31.89 25.42 -11.82
C GLU A 541 -31.76 25.80 -13.30
N GLU A 542 -31.17 26.97 -13.56
CA GLU A 542 -30.97 27.47 -14.92
C GLU A 542 -29.91 26.65 -15.65
N PHE A 543 -28.82 26.29 -14.96
CA PHE A 543 -27.76 25.43 -15.48
C PHE A 543 -28.32 24.06 -15.92
N ILE A 544 -29.11 23.42 -15.06
CA ILE A 544 -29.69 22.10 -15.35
C ILE A 544 -30.69 22.16 -16.52
N LYS A 545 -31.49 23.23 -16.67
CA LYS A 545 -32.44 23.39 -17.79
C LYS A 545 -31.75 23.50 -19.16
N THR A 546 -30.55 24.07 -19.23
CA THR A 546 -29.85 24.27 -20.51
C THR A 546 -29.24 23.00 -21.12
N ARG A 547 -29.16 21.89 -20.37
CA ARG A 547 -28.62 20.60 -20.83
C ARG A 547 -29.67 19.54 -21.21
N LYS A 548 -30.97 19.89 -21.22
CA LYS A 548 -32.06 19.01 -21.68
C LYS A 548 -32.30 19.05 -23.21
N LYS A 549 -31.26 19.30 -24.02
CA LYS A 549 -31.35 19.24 -25.49
C LYS A 549 -30.48 18.15 -26.07
#